data_AF-A0A3B9MJY8-F1
#
_entry.id   AF-A0A3B9MJY8-F1
#
_cell.length_a   1.000
_cell.length_b   1.000
_cell.length_c   1.000
_cell.angle_alpha   90.00
_cell.angle_beta   90.00
_cell.angle_gamma   90.00
#
_symmetry.space_group_name_H-M   'P 1'
#
loop_
_entity.id
_entity.type
_entity.pdbx_description
1 polymer ?
#
loop_
_entity_poly.entity_id
_entity_poly.type
_entity_poly.pdbx_seq_one_letter_code
_entity_poly.pdbx_strand_id
1 'polypeptide(L)'
;MWEEAVDGTGLHPLFPDWKGKESNNGWGGRWTPDGRYYVFMVGGDMKIGRGANIWALRETESFFGKTDRTPIQLTFGPLLFFPPVFSPDGKKLFTLGYLPHGEVMRYDVLTKHWGPV
;
A
#
# COMPACT_ATOMS: atom_id res chain seq x y z
N MET A 1 -11.13 1.23 1.98
CA MET A 1 -11.50 1.29 0.55
C MET A 1 -12.92 0.77 0.38
N TRP A 2 -13.60 1.19 -0.69
CA TRP A 2 -15.00 0.88 -0.96
C TRP A 2 -15.14 0.37 -2.39
N GLU A 3 -16.14 -0.47 -2.62
CA GLU A 3 -16.53 -0.92 -3.95
C GLU A 3 -18.02 -0.67 -4.19
N GLU A 4 -18.37 -0.44 -5.45
CA GLU A 4 -19.71 -0.10 -5.93
C GLU A 4 -19.86 -0.67 -7.34
N ALA A 5 -21.05 -1.12 -7.70
CA ALA A 5 -21.36 -1.58 -9.04
C ALA A 5 -21.41 -0.40 -10.04
N VAL A 6 -21.19 -0.69 -11.32
CA VAL A 6 -21.20 0.32 -12.40
C VAL A 6 -22.55 1.02 -12.53
N ASP A 7 -23.63 0.39 -12.09
CA ASP A 7 -24.99 0.95 -12.07
C ASP A 7 -25.29 1.84 -10.84
N GLY A 8 -24.31 2.06 -9.96
CA GLY A 8 -24.44 2.88 -8.75
C GLY A 8 -25.12 2.16 -7.58
N THR A 9 -25.20 0.82 -7.62
CA THR A 9 -25.77 0.03 -6.53
C THR A 9 -24.70 -0.72 -5.75
N GLY A 10 -25.09 -1.20 -4.56
CA GLY A 10 -24.25 -2.12 -3.80
C GLY A 10 -22.98 -1.49 -3.23
N LEU A 11 -22.99 -0.20 -2.85
CA LEU A 11 -21.86 0.42 -2.15
C LEU A 11 -21.59 -0.29 -0.81
N HIS A 12 -20.39 -0.85 -0.66
CA HIS A 12 -19.98 -1.48 0.58
C HIS A 12 -18.46 -1.40 0.79
N PRO A 13 -17.98 -1.59 2.04
CA PRO A 13 -16.55 -1.65 2.31
C PRO A 13 -15.93 -2.84 1.58
N LEU A 14 -14.82 -2.60 0.87
CA LEU A 14 -14.09 -3.66 0.16
C LEU A 14 -13.46 -4.69 1.12
N PHE A 15 -13.18 -4.30 2.37
CA PHE A 15 -12.59 -5.17 3.40
C PHE A 15 -13.34 -5.08 4.73
N PRO A 16 -14.55 -5.64 4.83
CA PRO A 16 -15.37 -5.52 6.04
C PRO A 16 -14.73 -6.20 7.27
N ASP A 17 -14.01 -7.30 7.03
CA ASP A 17 -13.44 -8.15 8.07
C ASP A 17 -11.93 -7.94 8.28
N TRP A 18 -11.29 -7.08 7.49
CA TRP A 18 -9.85 -6.85 7.62
C TRP A 18 -9.56 -5.88 8.78
N LYS A 19 -9.30 -6.47 9.95
CA LYS A 19 -9.00 -5.76 11.19
C LYS A 19 -7.51 -5.40 11.27
N GLY A 20 -7.18 -4.12 11.07
CA GLY A 20 -5.87 -3.55 11.32
C GLY A 20 -5.89 -2.02 11.16
N LYS A 21 -5.05 -1.27 11.88
CA LYS A 21 -4.97 0.21 11.71
C LYS A 21 -4.69 0.64 10.27
N GLU A 22 -4.16 -0.26 9.45
CA GLU A 22 -3.75 -0.01 8.07
C GLU A 22 -4.89 -0.26 7.07
N SER A 23 -5.97 -0.96 7.44
CA SER A 23 -7.05 -1.27 6.48
C SER A 23 -7.85 -0.06 5.99
N ASN A 24 -7.77 1.07 6.72
CA ASN A 24 -8.47 2.31 6.38
C ASN A 24 -7.66 3.31 5.56
N ASN A 25 -6.37 3.08 5.32
CA ASN A 25 -5.52 4.01 4.56
C ASN A 25 -4.96 3.40 3.27
N GLY A 26 -5.62 2.38 2.73
CA GLY A 26 -5.25 1.83 1.43
C GLY A 26 -5.54 2.79 0.28
N TRP A 27 -4.58 2.97 -0.64
CA TRP A 27 -4.72 3.85 -1.81
C TRP A 27 -3.74 3.46 -2.93
N GLY A 28 -3.83 4.16 -4.07
CA GLY A 28 -2.91 3.95 -5.20
C GLY A 28 -3.06 2.58 -5.86
N GLY A 29 -4.24 1.97 -5.78
CA GLY A 29 -4.46 0.63 -6.30
C GLY A 29 -4.52 0.56 -7.82
N ARG A 30 -4.11 -0.58 -8.36
CA ARG A 30 -4.16 -0.93 -9.78
C ARG A 30 -4.60 -2.37 -9.96
N TRP A 31 -5.40 -2.58 -11.00
CA TRP A 31 -5.74 -3.92 -11.46
C TRP A 31 -4.59 -4.52 -12.26
N THR A 32 -4.39 -5.82 -12.08
CA THR A 32 -3.61 -6.64 -13.01
C THR A 32 -4.23 -6.56 -14.41
N PRO A 33 -3.43 -6.64 -15.50
CA PRO A 33 -3.98 -6.58 -16.86
C PRO A 33 -5.04 -7.66 -17.18
N ASP A 34 -4.96 -8.80 -16.48
CA ASP A 34 -5.93 -9.90 -16.61
C ASP A 34 -7.13 -9.78 -15.65
N GLY A 35 -7.19 -8.71 -14.84
CA GLY A 35 -8.28 -8.43 -13.90
C GLY A 35 -8.35 -9.37 -12.69
N ARG A 36 -7.42 -10.32 -12.51
CA ARG A 36 -7.54 -11.35 -11.46
C ARG A 36 -7.17 -10.85 -10.07
N TYR A 37 -6.40 -9.78 -10.00
CA TYR A 37 -5.96 -9.15 -8.76
C TYR A 37 -6.06 -7.63 -8.82
N TYR A 38 -6.44 -7.05 -7.69
CA TYR A 38 -6.31 -5.64 -7.38
C TYR A 38 -5.14 -5.46 -6.40
N VAL A 39 -4.10 -4.72 -6.81
CA VAL A 39 -2.87 -4.51 -6.03
C VAL A 39 -2.81 -3.07 -5.57
N PHE A 40 -2.55 -2.82 -4.29
CA PHE A 40 -2.66 -1.50 -3.68
C PHE A 40 -1.63 -1.32 -2.56
N MET A 41 -1.37 -0.07 -2.20
CA MET A 41 -0.54 0.25 -1.05
C MET A 41 -1.41 0.39 0.19
N VAL A 42 -0.86 0.03 1.34
CA VAL A 42 -1.48 0.12 2.66
C VAL A 42 -0.43 0.61 3.64
N GLY A 43 -0.86 1.46 4.58
CA GLY A 43 -0.01 1.93 5.64
C GLY A 43 0.83 3.14 5.24
N GLY A 44 1.77 3.42 6.11
CA GLY A 44 2.72 4.51 6.01
C GLY A 44 2.18 5.90 6.31
N ASP A 45 3.14 6.76 6.61
CA ASP A 45 2.96 8.20 6.80
C ASP A 45 4.20 8.87 6.22
N MET A 46 3.99 9.54 5.08
CA MET A 46 5.07 10.20 4.36
C MET A 46 5.70 11.34 5.17
N LYS A 47 4.99 11.93 6.14
CA LYS A 47 5.50 13.04 6.96
C LYS A 47 6.56 12.57 7.96
N ILE A 48 6.38 11.37 8.50
CA ILE A 48 7.27 10.80 9.53
C ILE A 48 8.08 9.61 9.01
N GLY A 49 8.02 9.33 7.71
CA GLY A 49 8.78 8.25 7.10
C GLY A 49 8.33 6.84 7.50
N ARG A 50 7.09 6.66 7.98
CA ARG A 50 6.59 5.34 8.40
C ARG A 50 6.36 4.48 7.16
N GLY A 51 6.93 3.27 7.11
CA GLY A 51 6.83 2.37 5.96
C GLY A 51 5.40 2.08 5.50
N ALA A 52 5.24 1.92 4.20
CA ALA A 52 3.99 1.56 3.52
C ALA A 52 4.26 0.33 2.68
N ASN A 53 3.38 -0.66 2.70
CA ASN A 53 3.58 -1.93 2.03
C ASN A 53 2.58 -2.16 0.90
N ILE A 54 2.96 -3.00 -0.06
CA ILE A 54 2.10 -3.41 -1.17
C ILE A 54 1.32 -4.66 -0.75
N TRP A 55 0.03 -4.65 -1.05
CA TRP A 55 -0.92 -5.71 -0.80
C TRP A 55 -1.65 -6.06 -2.09
N ALA A 56 -2.15 -7.29 -2.17
CA ALA A 56 -2.97 -7.75 -3.28
C ALA A 56 -4.26 -8.39 -2.78
N LEU A 57 -5.36 -8.08 -3.45
CA LEU A 57 -6.66 -8.73 -3.31
C LEU A 57 -6.90 -9.57 -4.57
N ARG A 58 -7.38 -10.80 -4.39
CA ARG A 58 -7.85 -11.65 -5.50
C ARG A 58 -9.31 -11.34 -5.80
N GLU A 59 -9.64 -11.20 -7.07
CA GLU A 59 -10.98 -10.77 -7.54
C GLU A 59 -11.80 -11.89 -8.16
N THR A 60 -11.16 -12.99 -8.55
CA THR A 60 -11.87 -14.09 -9.21
C THR A 60 -12.93 -14.68 -8.31
N GLU A 61 -14.20 -14.69 -8.74
CA GLU A 61 -15.22 -15.60 -8.23
C GLU A 61 -14.79 -17.04 -8.54
N SER A 62 -14.63 -17.88 -7.51
CA SER A 62 -14.47 -19.30 -7.75
C SER A 62 -15.79 -19.85 -8.27
N PHE A 63 -15.75 -20.60 -9.36
CA PHE A 63 -16.91 -21.28 -9.98
C PHE A 63 -17.66 -22.22 -9.00
N PHE A 64 -17.09 -22.48 -7.81
CA PHE A 64 -17.62 -23.37 -6.78
C PHE A 64 -17.59 -22.80 -5.35
N GLY A 65 -17.41 -21.49 -5.14
CA GLY A 65 -17.50 -20.95 -3.77
C GLY A 65 -17.06 -19.49 -3.58
N LYS A 66 -17.38 -18.97 -2.39
CA LYS A 66 -16.95 -17.65 -1.92
C LYS A 66 -15.43 -17.50 -2.07
N THR A 67 -15.01 -16.50 -2.83
CA THR A 67 -13.61 -16.10 -2.89
C THR A 67 -13.22 -15.51 -1.55
N ASP A 68 -12.13 -16.03 -0.98
CA ASP A 68 -11.51 -15.40 0.17
C ASP A 68 -10.97 -14.03 -0.27
N ARG A 69 -11.71 -12.97 0.09
CA ARG A 69 -11.35 -11.56 -0.19
C ARG A 69 -10.38 -11.00 0.86
N THR A 70 -9.61 -11.85 1.54
CA THR A 70 -8.55 -11.42 2.46
C THR A 70 -7.34 -10.89 1.67
N PRO A 71 -6.93 -9.64 1.88
CA PRO A 71 -5.72 -9.10 1.26
C PRO A 71 -4.46 -9.86 1.70
N ILE A 72 -3.57 -10.13 0.75
CA ILE A 72 -2.24 -10.70 1.01
C ILE A 72 -1.16 -9.63 0.89
N GLN A 73 -0.23 -9.59 1.83
CA GLN A 73 0.89 -8.65 1.80
C GLN A 73 2.00 -9.17 0.87
N LEU A 74 2.45 -8.33 -0.07
CA LEU A 74 3.49 -8.66 -1.05
C LEU A 74 4.88 -8.17 -0.66
N THR A 75 4.96 -7.09 0.11
CA THR A 75 6.24 -6.51 0.55
C THR A 75 6.30 -6.39 2.07
N PHE A 76 7.50 -6.50 2.62
CA PHE A 76 7.76 -6.39 4.05
C PHE A 76 8.94 -5.46 4.28
N GLY A 77 8.97 -4.81 5.45
CA GLY A 77 10.11 -4.00 5.88
C GLY A 77 9.80 -2.52 6.07
N PRO A 78 10.84 -1.72 6.39
CA PRO A 78 10.70 -0.33 6.80
C PRO A 78 10.54 0.65 5.61
N LEU A 79 10.64 0.15 4.37
CA LEU A 79 10.52 0.97 3.18
C LEU A 79 9.11 1.55 3.04
N LEU A 80 9.07 2.79 2.54
CA LEU A 80 7.91 3.38 1.92
C LEU A 80 7.84 2.88 0.48
N PHE A 81 6.99 1.88 0.23
CA PHE A 81 6.67 1.49 -1.14
C PHE A 81 5.65 2.45 -1.75
N PHE A 82 5.82 2.78 -3.02
CA PHE A 82 4.91 3.64 -3.80
C PHE A 82 3.93 2.81 -4.65
N PRO A 83 2.82 3.42 -5.14
CA PRO A 83 1.84 2.72 -5.97
C PRO A 83 2.52 1.98 -7.12
N PRO A 84 2.20 0.70 -7.35
CA PRO A 84 2.96 -0.09 -8.28
C PRO A 84 2.50 0.15 -9.73
N VAL A 85 3.31 -0.33 -10.67
CA VAL A 85 2.99 -0.41 -12.09
C VAL A 85 3.28 -1.82 -12.61
N PHE A 86 2.43 -2.30 -13.51
CA PHE A 86 2.61 -3.60 -14.15
C PHE A 86 3.44 -3.47 -15.42
N SER A 87 4.22 -4.51 -15.74
CA SER A 87 4.74 -4.67 -17.10
C SER A 87 3.59 -4.84 -18.09
N PRO A 88 3.78 -4.51 -19.39
CA PRO A 88 2.75 -4.70 -20.41
C PRO A 88 2.23 -6.14 -20.51
N ASP A 89 3.09 -7.13 -20.25
CA ASP A 89 2.72 -8.55 -20.25
C ASP A 89 2.10 -9.03 -18.92
N GLY A 90 1.95 -8.15 -17.92
CA GLY A 90 1.39 -8.44 -16.60
C GLY A 90 2.24 -9.37 -15.72
N LYS A 91 3.43 -9.80 -16.17
CA LYS A 91 4.26 -10.79 -15.44
C LYS A 91 5.13 -10.18 -14.36
N LYS A 92 5.31 -8.86 -14.36
CA LYS A 92 6.14 -8.14 -13.40
C LYS A 92 5.38 -6.99 -12.78
N LEU A 93 5.65 -6.77 -11.49
CA LEU A 93 5.19 -5.63 -10.72
C LEU A 93 6.42 -4.79 -10.34
N PHE A 94 6.39 -3.51 -10.63
CA PHE A 94 7.44 -2.56 -10.25
C PHE A 94 6.88 -1.56 -9.24
N THR A 95 7.65 -1.27 -8.20
CA THR A 95 7.34 -0.25 -7.19
C THR A 95 8.62 0.49 -6.82
N LEU A 96 8.50 1.77 -6.46
CA LEU A 96 9.61 2.51 -5.87
C LEU A 96 9.60 2.26 -4.35
N GLY A 97 10.75 1.89 -3.80
CA GLY A 97 10.97 1.81 -2.37
C GLY A 97 11.79 3.01 -1.90
N TYR A 98 11.31 3.72 -0.89
CA TYR A 98 12.01 4.84 -0.27
C TYR A 98 12.32 4.54 1.19
N LEU A 99 13.59 4.67 1.58
CA LEU A 99 14.01 4.64 2.98
C LEU A 99 14.43 6.05 3.38
N PRO A 100 13.62 6.78 4.16
CA PRO A 100 14.06 8.07 4.69
C PRO A 100 15.24 7.83 5.61
N HIS A 101 16.37 8.44 5.28
CA HIS A 101 17.54 8.50 6.16
C HIS A 101 17.50 9.86 6.85
N GLY A 102 17.39 9.84 8.17
CA GLY A 102 17.49 11.03 9.01
C GLY A 102 18.68 10.88 9.93
N GLU A 103 19.49 11.93 10.03
CA GLU A 103 20.55 12.03 11.03
C GLU A 103 20.12 13.05 12.09
N VAL A 104 20.33 12.71 13.37
CA VAL A 104 20.09 13.65 14.46
C VAL A 104 21.33 14.52 14.59
N MET A 105 21.15 15.83 14.48
CA MET A 105 22.21 16.82 14.65
C MET A 105 21.89 17.71 15.85
N ARG A 106 22.91 18.07 16.62
CA ARG A 106 22.82 19.04 17.70
C ARG A 106 23.14 20.44 17.19
N TYR A 107 22.28 21.40 17.49
CA TYR A 107 22.56 22.81 17.28
C TYR A 107 23.28 23.39 18.49
N ASP A 108 24.47 23.96 18.28
CA ASP A 108 25.21 24.69 19.30
C ASP A 108 24.84 26.19 19.21
N VAL A 109 24.21 26.70 20.27
CA VAL A 109 23.67 28.07 20.30
C VAL A 109 24.79 29.12 20.38
N LEU A 110 25.93 28.79 20.99
CA LEU A 110 27.04 29.72 21.19
C LEU A 110 27.83 29.92 19.89
N THR A 111 28.10 28.83 19.19
CA THR A 111 28.84 28.81 17.93
C THR A 111 27.96 28.98 16.70
N LYS A 112 26.63 28.87 16.86
CA LYS A 112 25.62 28.90 15.77
C LYS A 112 25.87 27.87 14.68
N HIS A 113 26.41 26.72 15.06
CA HIS A 113 26.73 25.62 14.14
C HIS A 113 25.97 24.35 14.49
N TRP A 114 25.81 23.50 13.47
CA TRP A 114 25.31 22.14 13.63
C TRP A 114 26.48 21.17 13.76
N GLY A 115 26.42 20.27 14.73
CA GLY A 115 27.36 19.17 14.90
C GLY A 115 26.63 17.85 15.19
N PRO A 116 27.34 16.71 15.15
CA PRO A 116 26.76 15.45 15.61
C PRO A 116 26.36 15.54 17.08
N VAL A 117 25.40 14.69 17.49
CA VAL A 117 24.96 14.57 18.90
C VAL A 117 26.07 14.01 19.78
#